data_AF-A0A8T6QIE5-F1
#
_entry.id   AF-A0A8T6QIE5-F1
#
_cell.length_a   1.000
_cell.length_b   1.000
_cell.length_c   1.000
_cell.angle_alpha   90.00
_cell.angle_beta   90.00
_cell.angle_gamma   90.00
#
_symmetry.space_group_name_H-M   'P 1'
#
loop_
_entity.id
_entity.type
_entity.pdbx_description
1 polymer ?
#
loop_
_entity_poly.entity_id
_entity_poly.type
_entity_poly.pdbx_seq_one_letter_code
_entity_poly.pdbx_strand_id
1 'polypeptide(L)'
;GNNCHDYFYTNRICVNFNKNNLIDIAAIVLSVNDIKDGKLEFIHNTGYDIPVFITTENDDIIPSEYLQYVRGVFSHNDYNIDLYSKQLEIAASNYEKELFPPFFKALVDYVNKGTSAFDCPGNQGGEFFRRHPVGNQFV
;
A
#
# COMPACT_ATOMS: atom_id res chain seq x y z
N GLY A 1 15.69 7.32 1.29
CA GLY A 1 14.31 7.60 1.73
C GLY A 1 14.03 9.06 1.50
N ASN A 2 12.90 9.38 0.87
CA ASN A 2 12.39 10.74 0.85
C ASN A 2 11.66 10.94 2.17
N ASN A 3 12.01 11.97 2.94
CA ASN A 3 11.34 12.23 4.21
C ASN A 3 9.99 12.87 3.89
N CYS A 4 8.93 12.08 3.93
CA CYS A 4 7.58 12.55 3.63
C CYS A 4 6.90 13.17 4.86
N HIS A 5 7.43 12.89 6.05
CA HIS A 5 6.89 13.30 7.33
C HIS A 5 8.00 13.26 8.38
N ASP A 6 7.92 14.09 9.43
CA ASP A 6 8.97 14.18 10.46
C ASP A 6 8.99 12.99 11.44
N TYR A 7 8.14 11.98 11.22
CA TYR A 7 7.86 10.91 12.17
C TYR A 7 8.37 9.54 11.68
N PHE A 8 8.66 9.40 10.39
CA PHE A 8 9.12 8.15 9.78
C PHE A 8 9.83 8.44 8.46
N TYR A 9 10.73 7.54 8.07
CA TYR A 9 11.31 7.52 6.73
C TYR A 9 10.69 6.38 5.92
N THR A 10 10.52 6.60 4.61
CA THR A 10 10.16 5.53 3.69
C THR A 10 10.87 5.70 2.34
N ASN A 11 11.01 4.59 1.63
CA ASN A 11 11.43 4.58 0.24
C ASN A 11 10.23 4.54 -0.72
N ARG A 12 9.01 4.43 -0.18
CA ARG A 12 7.76 4.48 -0.96
C ARG A 12 7.47 5.90 -1.44
N ILE A 13 6.70 6.01 -2.51
CA ILE A 13 6.23 7.31 -3.01
C ILE A 13 5.14 7.81 -2.06
N CYS A 14 5.27 9.05 -1.63
CA CYS A 14 4.25 9.70 -0.80
C CYS A 14 3.41 10.62 -1.64
N VAL A 15 2.10 10.55 -1.42
CA VAL A 15 1.10 11.31 -2.17
C VAL A 15 0.18 12.04 -1.22
N ASN A 16 -0.34 13.18 -1.66
CA ASN A 16 -1.30 13.94 -0.87
C ASN A 16 -2.67 13.25 -0.89
N PHE A 17 -3.25 13.06 0.30
CA PHE A 17 -4.55 12.41 0.48
C PHE A 17 -5.66 13.05 -0.39
N ASN A 18 -5.75 14.37 -0.42
CA ASN A 18 -6.84 15.09 -1.10
C ASN A 18 -6.76 15.01 -2.64
N LYS A 19 -5.68 14.45 -3.19
CA LYS A 19 -5.46 14.31 -4.64
C LYS A 19 -5.49 12.84 -5.10
N ASN A 20 -5.93 11.92 -4.24
CA ASN A 20 -5.86 10.48 -4.49
C ASN A 20 -7.23 9.81 -4.26
N ASN A 21 -7.50 8.71 -4.97
CA ASN A 21 -8.73 7.92 -4.89
C ASN A 21 -8.58 6.63 -4.05
N LEU A 22 -7.48 6.50 -3.32
CA LEU A 22 -7.07 5.41 -2.43
C LEU A 22 -6.73 4.06 -3.09
N ILE A 23 -6.79 3.96 -4.42
CA ILE A 23 -6.60 2.69 -5.13
C ILE A 23 -5.14 2.20 -5.09
N ASP A 24 -4.19 3.13 -5.21
CA ASP A 24 -2.74 2.82 -5.26
C ASP A 24 -2.05 3.10 -3.92
N ILE A 25 -2.77 2.98 -2.81
CA ILE A 25 -2.30 3.33 -1.47
C ILE A 25 -2.13 2.08 -0.62
N ALA A 26 -0.92 1.88 -0.08
CA ALA A 26 -0.60 0.73 0.76
C ALA A 26 -0.70 1.00 2.27
N ALA A 27 -0.59 2.27 2.68
CA ALA A 27 -0.76 2.72 4.06
C ALA A 27 -1.10 4.21 4.07
N ILE A 28 -1.83 4.64 5.09
CA ILE A 28 -2.23 6.04 5.28
C ILE A 28 -1.69 6.53 6.61
N VAL A 29 -1.16 7.74 6.64
CA VAL A 29 -0.78 8.45 7.86
C VAL A 29 -1.61 9.73 7.94
N LEU A 30 -2.35 9.90 9.04
CA LEU A 30 -3.24 11.03 9.28
C LEU A 30 -2.77 11.81 10.52
N SER A 31 -2.93 13.13 10.51
CA SER A 31 -2.87 13.93 11.73
C SER A 31 -4.17 13.84 12.54
N VAL A 32 -4.16 14.33 13.78
CA VAL A 32 -5.39 14.47 14.56
C VAL A 32 -6.40 15.42 13.90
N ASN A 33 -5.94 16.44 13.17
CA ASN A 33 -6.83 17.33 12.42
C ASN A 33 -7.50 16.62 11.24
N ASP A 34 -6.78 15.73 10.56
CA ASP A 34 -7.36 14.92 9.47
C ASP A 34 -8.51 14.03 9.94
N ILE A 35 -8.44 13.53 11.19
CA ILE A 35 -9.52 12.76 11.81
C ILE A 35 -10.71 13.67 12.12
N LYS A 36 -10.47 14.86 12.69
CA LYS A 36 -11.53 15.85 12.95
C LYS A 36 -12.24 16.29 11.66
N ASP A 37 -11.53 16.28 10.54
CA ASP A 37 -12.06 16.55 9.20
C ASP A 37 -12.86 15.36 8.59
N GLY A 38 -12.99 14.25 9.31
CA GLY A 38 -13.78 13.08 8.90
C GLY A 38 -13.08 12.13 7.93
N LYS A 39 -11.76 12.25 7.76
CA LYS A 39 -11.03 11.41 6.79
C LYS A 39 -10.95 9.95 7.21
N LEU A 40 -10.91 9.68 8.51
CA LEU A 40 -10.84 8.31 9.03
C LEU A 40 -12.14 7.54 8.71
N GLU A 41 -13.28 8.18 8.91
CA GLU A 41 -14.60 7.66 8.58
C GLU A 41 -14.75 7.46 7.06
N PHE A 42 -14.25 8.40 6.26
CA PHE A 42 -14.20 8.25 4.80
C PHE A 42 -13.39 7.01 4.39
N ILE A 43 -12.18 6.82 4.94
CA ILE A 43 -11.34 5.65 4.64
C ILE A 43 -12.06 4.37 5.03
N HIS A 44 -12.62 4.31 6.25
CA HIS A 44 -13.35 3.15 6.74
C HIS A 44 -14.53 2.78 5.82
N ASN A 45 -15.27 3.78 5.34
CA ASN A 45 -16.43 3.57 4.46
C ASN A 45 -16.06 3.08 3.05
N THR A 46 -14.78 3.12 2.65
CA THR A 46 -14.34 2.51 1.38
C THR A 46 -14.33 0.98 1.43
N GLY A 47 -14.19 0.40 2.64
CA GLY A 47 -14.02 -1.05 2.82
C GLY A 47 -12.71 -1.60 2.26
N TYR A 48 -11.72 -0.74 1.95
CA TYR A 48 -10.43 -1.18 1.45
C TYR A 48 -9.51 -1.71 2.55
N ASP A 49 -9.83 -1.49 3.83
CA ASP A 49 -9.04 -1.96 4.98
C ASP A 49 -7.56 -1.54 4.93
N ILE A 50 -7.27 -0.39 4.31
CA ILE A 50 -5.92 0.17 4.22
C ILE A 50 -5.43 0.49 5.65
N PRO A 51 -4.22 0.07 6.05
CA PRO A 51 -3.71 0.34 7.38
C PRO A 51 -3.51 1.84 7.60
N VAL A 52 -4.18 2.39 8.62
CA VAL A 52 -4.11 3.81 8.99
C VAL A 52 -3.26 3.99 10.25
N PHE A 53 -2.36 4.97 10.23
CA PHE A 53 -1.58 5.42 11.38
C PHE A 53 -1.94 6.87 11.71
N ILE A 54 -1.86 7.25 12.98
CA ILE A 54 -2.10 8.64 13.41
C ILE A 54 -0.80 9.26 13.89
N THR A 55 -0.47 10.46 13.44
CA THR A 55 0.59 11.28 14.03
C THR A 55 0.01 12.23 15.06
N THR A 56 0.64 12.30 16.22
CA THR A 56 0.23 13.20 17.32
C THR A 56 1.33 14.19 17.68
N GLU A 57 0.92 15.43 17.92
CA GLU A 57 1.77 16.50 18.45
C GLU A 57 1.39 16.83 19.88
N ASN A 58 2.39 17.01 20.76
CA ASN A 58 2.19 17.49 22.13
C ASN A 58 1.15 16.65 22.92
N ASP A 59 0.12 17.32 23.49
CA ASP A 59 -0.97 16.77 24.30
C ASP A 59 -2.19 16.35 23.45
N ASP A 60 -1.98 15.98 22.19
CA ASP A 60 -3.05 15.49 21.32
C ASP A 60 -3.74 14.25 21.93
N ILE A 61 -5.05 14.36 22.14
CA ILE A 61 -5.89 13.26 22.63
C ILE A 61 -6.65 12.67 21.45
N ILE A 62 -6.42 11.39 21.19
CA ILE A 62 -7.19 10.61 20.21
C ILE A 62 -8.40 10.00 20.96
N PRO A 63 -9.64 10.31 20.55
CA PRO A 63 -10.83 9.64 21.10
C PRO A 63 -10.73 8.12 20.96
N SER A 64 -11.11 7.40 22.02
CA SER A 64 -10.98 5.94 22.09
C SER A 64 -11.79 5.20 21.02
N GLU A 65 -12.88 5.79 20.54
CA GLU A 65 -13.69 5.29 19.43
C GLU A 65 -12.92 5.11 18.12
N TYR A 66 -11.85 5.89 17.91
CA TYR A 66 -11.01 5.80 16.71
C TYR A 66 -9.90 4.76 16.81
N LEU A 67 -9.55 4.32 18.03
CA LEU A 67 -8.42 3.42 18.25
C LEU A 67 -8.61 2.04 17.61
N GLN A 68 -9.85 1.60 17.40
CA GLN A 68 -10.15 0.34 16.73
C GLN A 68 -9.87 0.36 15.22
N TYR A 69 -9.81 1.55 14.61
CA TYR A 69 -9.65 1.74 13.16
C TYR A 69 -8.21 2.05 12.76
N VAL A 70 -7.30 2.17 13.74
CA VAL A 70 -5.92 2.60 13.50
C VAL A 70 -4.94 1.54 13.95
N ARG A 71 -3.89 1.39 13.15
CA ARG A 71 -2.86 0.36 13.33
C ARG A 71 -1.80 0.78 14.35
N GLY A 72 -1.60 2.07 14.52
CA GLY A 72 -0.63 2.62 15.46
C GLY A 72 -0.69 4.14 15.53
N VAL A 73 -0.03 4.67 16.55
CA VAL A 73 0.12 6.10 16.79
C VAL A 73 1.60 6.44 16.79
N PHE A 74 1.98 7.44 16.01
CA PHE A 74 3.33 7.96 15.88
C PHE A 74 3.39 9.30 16.60
N SER A 75 3.94 9.29 17.81
CA SER A 75 4.23 10.53 18.54
C SER A 75 5.56 11.12 18.10
N HIS A 76 5.66 12.45 18.11
CA HIS A 76 6.91 13.13 17.76
C HIS A 76 7.99 12.84 18.82
N ASN A 77 8.90 11.91 18.49
CA ASN A 77 10.05 11.55 19.30
C ASN A 77 11.13 10.93 18.41
N ASP A 78 12.28 11.59 18.32
CA ASP A 78 13.42 11.19 17.48
C ASP A 78 13.90 9.76 17.73
N TYR A 79 13.73 9.22 18.95
CA TYR A 79 14.17 7.86 19.29
C TYR A 79 13.33 6.76 18.64
N ASN A 80 12.12 7.07 18.16
CA ASN A 80 11.18 6.06 17.65
C ASN A 80 11.06 6.05 16.11
N ILE A 81 11.74 6.95 15.41
CA ILE A 81 11.57 7.10 13.95
C ILE A 81 11.87 5.78 13.21
N ASP A 82 12.94 5.06 13.59
CA ASP A 82 13.29 3.76 12.98
C ASP A 82 12.21 2.69 13.24
N LEU A 83 11.62 2.70 14.43
CA LEU A 83 10.55 1.77 14.80
C LEU A 83 9.28 2.06 13.98
N TYR A 84 8.86 3.33 13.92
CA TYR A 84 7.68 3.75 13.15
C TYR A 84 7.85 3.47 11.66
N SER A 85 9.05 3.74 11.11
CA SER A 85 9.38 3.42 9.72
C SER A 85 9.22 1.94 9.42
N LYS A 86 9.70 1.06 10.31
CA LYS A 86 9.53 -0.40 10.18
C LYS A 86 8.07 -0.83 10.32
N GLN A 87 7.33 -0.26 11.27
CA GLN A 87 5.92 -0.58 11.47
C GLN A 87 5.08 -0.22 10.25
N LEU A 88 5.30 0.98 9.70
CA LEU A 88 4.63 1.45 8.49
C LEU A 88 4.94 0.51 7.31
N GLU A 89 6.22 0.17 7.10
CA GLU A 89 6.65 -0.69 5.99
C GLU A 89 6.08 -2.11 6.10
N ILE A 90 6.08 -2.69 7.30
CA ILE A 90 5.50 -4.02 7.54
C ILE A 90 4.00 -4.01 7.26
N ALA A 91 3.28 -3.00 7.75
CA ALA A 91 1.84 -2.88 7.52
C ALA A 91 1.51 -2.73 6.03
N ALA A 92 2.22 -1.84 5.33
CA ALA A 92 2.05 -1.63 3.89
C ALA A 92 2.35 -2.90 3.09
N SER A 93 3.48 -3.55 3.38
CA SER A 93 3.88 -4.81 2.73
C SER A 93 2.89 -5.96 2.98
N ASN A 94 2.30 -6.03 4.17
CA ASN A 94 1.33 -7.07 4.49
C ASN A 94 0.00 -6.82 3.76
N TYR A 95 -0.48 -5.57 3.77
CA TYR A 95 -1.66 -5.17 3.03
C TYR A 95 -1.55 -5.53 1.54
N GLU A 96 -0.43 -5.19 0.88
CA GLU A 96 -0.18 -5.56 -0.52
C GLU A 96 -0.22 -7.08 -0.77
N LYS A 97 0.31 -7.88 0.18
CA LYS A 97 0.32 -9.35 0.07
C LYS A 97 -1.06 -9.98 0.28
N GLU A 98 -1.90 -9.34 1.06
CA GLU A 98 -3.26 -9.79 1.40
C GLU A 98 -4.29 -9.37 0.35
N LEU A 99 -4.02 -8.28 -0.39
CA LEU A 99 -4.86 -7.84 -1.51
C LEU A 99 -5.01 -8.88 -2.61
N PHE A 100 -4.04 -9.77 -2.81
CA PHE A 100 -4.10 -10.78 -3.86
C PHE A 100 -4.96 -11.97 -3.42
N PRO A 101 -6.13 -12.21 -4.07
CA PRO A 101 -6.88 -13.44 -3.82
C PRO A 101 -6.00 -14.66 -4.13
N PRO A 102 -6.25 -15.83 -3.49
CA PRO A 102 -5.37 -16.99 -3.61
C PRO A 102 -5.00 -17.38 -5.05
N PHE A 103 -5.97 -17.30 -5.97
CA PHE A 103 -5.74 -17.59 -7.39
C PHE A 103 -4.82 -16.57 -8.07
N PHE A 104 -5.07 -15.27 -7.87
CA PHE A 104 -4.25 -14.22 -8.49
C PHE A 104 -2.82 -14.25 -7.96
N LYS A 105 -2.64 -14.47 -6.66
CA LYS A 105 -1.32 -14.65 -6.06
C LYS A 105 -0.56 -15.82 -6.70
N ALA A 106 -1.21 -16.98 -6.81
CA ALA A 106 -0.61 -18.15 -7.46
C ALA A 106 -0.25 -17.89 -8.94
N LEU A 107 -1.09 -17.13 -9.66
CA LEU A 107 -0.83 -16.74 -11.04
C LEU A 107 0.40 -15.82 -11.16
N VAL A 108 0.50 -14.79 -10.33
CA VAL A 108 1.67 -13.89 -10.29
C VAL A 108 2.94 -14.66 -9.96
N ASP A 109 2.89 -15.51 -8.92
CA ASP A 109 4.02 -16.36 -8.53
C ASP A 109 4.44 -17.33 -9.65
N TYR A 110 3.47 -17.87 -10.40
CA TYR A 110 3.72 -18.74 -11.55
C TYR A 110 4.42 -17.99 -12.69
N VAL A 111 3.92 -16.81 -13.07
CA VAL A 111 4.53 -15.97 -14.12
C VAL A 111 5.95 -15.56 -13.74
N ASN A 112 6.18 -15.17 -12.48
CA ASN A 112 7.50 -14.76 -11.99
C ASN A 112 8.54 -15.89 -11.99
N LYS A 113 8.11 -17.16 -11.91
CA LYS A 113 9.04 -18.31 -12.04
C LYS A 113 9.61 -18.45 -13.46
N GLY A 114 8.99 -17.83 -14.47
CA GLY A 114 9.51 -17.82 -15.84
C GLY A 114 9.65 -19.21 -16.45
N THR A 115 8.73 -20.14 -16.12
CA THR A 115 8.77 -21.51 -16.66
C THR A 115 8.54 -21.53 -18.17
N SER A 116 9.33 -22.33 -18.89
CA SER A 116 9.06 -22.60 -20.31
C SER A 116 7.72 -23.33 -20.48
N ALA A 117 6.75 -22.64 -21.07
CA ALA A 117 5.43 -23.20 -21.38
C ALA A 117 5.49 -24.04 -22.65
N PHE A 118 5.35 -25.36 -22.52
CA PHE A 118 5.17 -26.31 -23.64
C PHE A 118 3.74 -26.87 -23.71
N ASP A 119 2.85 -26.28 -22.93
CA ASP A 119 1.41 -26.51 -22.89
C ASP A 119 0.65 -25.45 -23.73
N CYS A 120 -0.68 -25.52 -23.71
CA CYS A 120 -1.53 -24.46 -24.25
C CYS A 120 -1.66 -23.33 -23.23
N PRO A 121 -1.86 -22.07 -23.66
CA PRO A 121 -2.00 -21.59 -25.04
C PRO A 121 -0.67 -21.54 -25.81
N GLY A 122 -0.71 -21.92 -27.09
CA GLY A 122 0.46 -22.00 -27.97
C GLY A 122 1.13 -20.66 -28.30
N ASN A 123 0.63 -19.54 -27.75
CA ASN A 123 1.32 -18.26 -27.81
C ASN A 123 2.52 -18.18 -26.86
N GLN A 124 2.60 -19.08 -25.87
CA GLN A 124 3.74 -19.31 -24.97
C GLN A 124 4.29 -18.01 -24.37
N GLY A 125 3.45 -17.27 -23.64
CA GLY A 125 3.84 -16.01 -23.00
C GLY A 125 4.04 -14.85 -24.00
N GLY A 126 3.53 -14.98 -25.21
CA GLY A 126 3.61 -13.96 -26.27
C GLY A 126 4.77 -14.15 -27.24
N GLU A 127 5.62 -15.15 -27.04
CA GLU A 127 6.75 -15.46 -27.91
C GLU A 127 6.33 -15.78 -29.36
N PHE A 128 5.18 -16.43 -29.54
CA PHE A 128 4.65 -16.65 -30.88
C PHE A 128 4.30 -15.33 -31.60
N PHE A 129 3.71 -14.37 -30.88
CA PHE A 129 3.31 -13.07 -31.46
C PHE A 129 4.53 -12.27 -31.92
N ARG A 130 5.63 -12.29 -31.16
CA ARG A 130 6.89 -11.58 -31.50
C ARG A 130 7.53 -12.05 -32.81
N ARG A 131 7.13 -13.21 -33.35
CA ARG A 131 7.70 -13.77 -34.60
C ARG A 131 7.06 -13.25 -35.88
N HIS A 132 5.93 -12.52 -35.81
CA HIS A 132 5.25 -11.96 -36.97
C HIS A 132 5.16 -10.42 -36.84
N PRO A 133 5.40 -9.61 -37.89
CA PRO A 133 5.39 -8.14 -37.78
C PRO A 133 4.10 -7.58 -37.16
N VAL A 134 2.94 -8.12 -37.54
CA VAL A 134 1.63 -7.73 -36.97
C VAL A 134 1.48 -8.23 -35.52
N GLY A 135 2.00 -9.42 -35.21
CA GLY A 135 1.96 -9.95 -33.84
C GLY A 135 2.86 -9.17 -32.90
N ASN A 136 4.02 -8.70 -33.38
CA ASN A 136 4.94 -7.87 -32.60
C ASN A 136 4.39 -6.46 -32.32
N GLN A 137 3.38 -6.00 -33.07
CA GLN A 137 2.65 -4.77 -32.73
C GLN A 137 1.55 -5.00 -31.70
N PHE A 138 1.13 -6.24 -31.47
CA PHE A 138 0.03 -6.58 -30.55
C PHE A 138 0.50 -6.75 -29.09
N VAL A 139 1.73 -7.22 -28.87
CA VAL A 139 2.31 -7.54 -27.55
C VAL A 139 3.25 -6.48 -27.00
#